data_AF-A0A7J3MWA3-F1
#
_entry.id   AF-A0A7J3MWA3-F1
#
_cell.length_a   1.000
_cell.length_b   1.000
_cell.length_c   1.000
_cell.angle_alpha   90.00
_cell.angle_beta   90.00
_cell.angle_gamma   90.00
#
_symmetry.space_group_name_H-M   'P 1'
#
loop_
_entity.id
_entity.type
_entity.pdbx_description
1 polymer ?
#
loop_
_entity_poly.entity_id
_entity_poly.type
_entity_poly.pdbx_seq_one_letter_code
_entity_poly.pdbx_strand_id
1 'polypeptide(L)'
;MRVLVIGCGYMGRIHSANLRKLGVDVIQYDIVKEKCDNYVDNVLGHTIDMIVIATPIKTHYQIFLETYEYYGKKVGYFIEKPITETLEQFQKIIEISGDIFVGHQLRYSNFYALIKKEIESSSNFEIDMKIYSPSDPDVGLILDTGIHFIDLPIYYLGPPRDFNVRGNRNSFNLILYYNKGVWSIEGELRDYYRIEFLVNKKQGISDGVSLKFNENFFQDVDVYYEEIKDVVSYIETRNRDNKLEKPRISLQNLVETYELVFKIVSKLS
;
A
#
# COMPACT_ATOMS: atom_id res chain seq x y z
N MET A 1 21.24 -0.44 -11.92
CA MET A 1 20.19 -1.30 -11.35
C MET A 1 19.28 -1.75 -12.49
N ARG A 2 18.93 -3.04 -12.55
CA ARG A 2 17.93 -3.57 -13.49
C ARG A 2 16.70 -4.06 -12.74
N VAL A 3 15.53 -3.66 -13.23
CA VAL A 3 14.24 -4.01 -12.65
C VAL A 3 13.39 -4.76 -13.66
N LEU A 4 12.82 -5.88 -13.23
CA LEU A 4 11.81 -6.62 -13.97
C LEU A 4 10.42 -6.19 -13.48
N VAL A 5 9.60 -5.63 -14.36
CA VAL A 5 8.19 -5.33 -14.07
C VAL A 5 7.31 -6.41 -14.69
N ILE A 6 6.61 -7.16 -13.84
CA ILE A 6 5.65 -8.19 -14.23
C ILE A 6 4.25 -7.59 -14.16
N GLY A 7 3.57 -7.57 -15.31
CA GLY A 7 2.32 -6.86 -15.52
C GLY A 7 2.55 -5.52 -16.22
N CYS A 8 1.94 -5.35 -17.39
CA CYS A 8 1.98 -4.16 -18.23
C CYS A 8 0.61 -3.46 -18.30
N GLY A 9 -0.23 -3.69 -17.29
CA GLY A 9 -1.48 -2.98 -17.04
C GLY A 9 -1.26 -1.52 -16.61
N TYR A 10 -2.29 -0.90 -16.03
CA TYR A 10 -2.24 0.49 -15.60
C TYR A 10 -1.08 0.75 -14.60
N MET A 11 -1.03 -0.02 -13.50
CA MET A 11 0.02 0.13 -12.48
C MET A 11 1.41 -0.22 -13.01
N GLY A 12 1.53 -1.30 -13.78
CA GLY A 12 2.80 -1.71 -14.39
C GLY A 12 3.42 -0.64 -15.29
N ARG A 13 2.60 0.09 -16.07
CA ARG A 13 3.07 1.22 -16.89
C ARG A 13 3.48 2.42 -16.05
N ILE A 14 2.75 2.75 -14.98
CA ILE A 14 3.12 3.82 -14.04
C ILE A 14 4.49 3.52 -13.42
N HIS A 15 4.67 2.31 -12.87
CA HIS A 15 5.94 1.89 -12.28
C HIS A 15 7.07 1.91 -13.29
N SER A 16 6.87 1.35 -14.48
CA SER A 16 7.88 1.33 -15.53
C SER A 16 8.30 2.75 -15.95
N ALA A 17 7.34 3.66 -16.10
CA ALA A 17 7.62 5.05 -16.43
C ALA A 17 8.41 5.76 -15.31
N ASN A 18 8.00 5.58 -14.05
CA ASN A 18 8.65 6.22 -12.91
C ASN A 18 10.06 5.66 -12.66
N LEU A 19 10.26 4.35 -12.80
CA LEU A 19 11.59 3.71 -12.78
C LEU A 19 12.50 4.26 -13.87
N ARG A 20 12.01 4.40 -15.11
CA ARG A 20 12.79 5.01 -16.21
C ARG A 20 13.17 6.46 -15.94
N LYS A 21 12.28 7.26 -15.33
CA LYS A 21 12.61 8.63 -14.88
C LYS A 21 13.75 8.65 -13.86
N LEU A 22 13.92 7.59 -13.07
CA LEU A 22 15.01 7.41 -12.11
C LEU A 22 16.30 6.86 -12.76
N GLY A 23 16.34 6.65 -14.07
CA GLY A 23 17.51 6.10 -14.78
C GLY A 23 17.69 4.58 -14.61
N VAL A 24 16.65 3.88 -14.14
CA VAL A 24 16.67 2.43 -13.96
C VAL A 24 16.50 1.73 -15.31
N ASP A 25 17.27 0.65 -15.52
CA ASP A 25 17.09 -0.24 -16.66
C ASP A 25 15.87 -1.15 -16.41
N VAL A 26 14.79 -0.92 -17.14
CA VAL A 26 13.50 -1.62 -16.94
C VAL A 26 13.26 -2.59 -18.08
N ILE A 27 13.11 -3.87 -17.73
CA ILE A 27 12.55 -4.91 -18.60
C ILE A 27 11.15 -5.28 -18.12
N GLN A 28 10.28 -5.71 -19.03
CA GLN A 28 8.89 -5.99 -18.72
C GLN A 28 8.48 -7.38 -19.20
N TYR A 29 7.58 -8.01 -18.45
CA TYR A 29 6.92 -9.26 -18.85
C TYR A 29 5.43 -9.17 -18.54
N ASP A 30 4.60 -9.62 -19.48
CA ASP A 30 3.16 -9.78 -19.31
C ASP A 30 2.73 -10.97 -20.19
N ILE A 31 1.66 -11.65 -19.78
CA ILE A 31 1.03 -12.70 -20.60
C ILE A 31 0.47 -12.13 -21.93
N VAL A 32 0.15 -10.83 -21.96
CA VAL A 32 -0.25 -10.07 -23.14
C VAL A 32 0.90 -9.13 -23.55
N LYS A 33 1.82 -9.66 -24.36
CA LYS A 33 3.06 -9.00 -24.81
C LYS A 33 2.83 -7.59 -25.35
N GLU A 34 1.75 -7.36 -26.07
CA GLU A 34 1.44 -6.10 -26.76
C GLU A 34 1.22 -4.93 -25.81
N LYS A 35 1.03 -5.17 -24.51
CA LYS A 35 0.86 -4.12 -23.50
C LYS A 35 2.19 -3.54 -23.01
N CYS A 36 3.31 -4.22 -23.26
CA CYS A 36 4.61 -3.85 -22.72
C CYS A 36 5.41 -3.00 -23.70
N ASP A 37 6.17 -2.03 -23.18
CA ASP A 37 7.06 -1.20 -24.02
C ASP A 37 8.39 -1.93 -24.29
N ASN A 38 9.02 -2.47 -23.25
CA ASN A 38 10.31 -3.17 -23.33
C ASN A 38 10.16 -4.64 -22.88
N TYR A 39 9.45 -5.41 -23.70
CA TYR A 39 9.11 -6.80 -23.41
C TYR A 39 10.32 -7.73 -23.53
N VAL A 40 10.41 -8.72 -22.63
CA VAL A 40 11.33 -9.86 -22.74
C VAL A 40 10.56 -11.18 -22.79
N ASP A 41 10.90 -12.07 -23.73
CA ASP A 41 10.24 -13.38 -23.86
C ASP A 41 10.66 -14.37 -22.74
N ASN A 42 11.83 -14.17 -22.13
CA ASN A 42 12.32 -14.99 -21.03
C ASN A 42 12.95 -14.11 -19.94
N VAL A 43 12.33 -14.10 -18.75
CA VAL A 43 12.84 -13.33 -17.62
C VAL A 43 14.11 -13.95 -17.02
N LEU A 44 14.26 -15.27 -17.05
CA LEU A 44 15.27 -16.02 -16.31
C LEU A 44 16.72 -15.75 -16.77
N GLY A 45 16.94 -15.17 -17.96
CA GLY A 45 18.29 -14.91 -18.47
C GLY A 45 18.97 -13.63 -17.93
N HIS A 46 18.30 -12.88 -17.07
CA HIS A 46 18.72 -11.52 -16.71
C HIS A 46 19.18 -11.44 -15.26
N THR A 47 20.25 -10.69 -15.00
CA THR A 47 20.57 -10.24 -13.64
C THR A 47 19.58 -9.15 -13.24
N ILE A 48 18.76 -9.44 -12.23
CA ILE A 48 17.70 -8.56 -11.72
C ILE A 48 18.05 -8.13 -10.30
N ASP A 49 17.92 -6.83 -10.00
CA ASP A 49 18.10 -6.28 -8.65
C ASP A 49 16.78 -6.21 -7.87
N MET A 50 15.69 -5.93 -8.59
CA MET A 50 14.34 -5.85 -8.04
C MET A 50 13.29 -6.31 -9.05
N ILE A 51 12.22 -6.92 -8.54
CA ILE A 51 11.03 -7.33 -9.30
C ILE A 51 9.83 -6.54 -8.79
N VAL A 52 9.09 -5.94 -9.71
CA VAL A 52 7.81 -5.28 -9.45
C VAL A 52 6.70 -6.20 -9.95
N ILE A 53 5.78 -6.62 -9.08
CA ILE A 53 4.61 -7.42 -9.42
C ILE A 53 3.39 -6.49 -9.40
N ALA A 54 2.87 -6.16 -10.58
CA ALA A 54 1.75 -5.25 -10.80
C ALA A 54 0.67 -5.91 -11.68
N THR A 55 0.33 -7.15 -11.33
CA THR A 55 -0.68 -7.99 -12.01
C THR A 55 -1.99 -8.01 -11.21
N PRO A 56 -3.05 -8.72 -11.63
CA PRO A 56 -4.21 -8.92 -10.76
C PRO A 56 -3.84 -9.69 -9.49
N ILE A 57 -4.38 -9.29 -8.34
CA ILE A 57 -4.13 -9.85 -7.00
C ILE A 57 -4.06 -11.38 -6.96
N LYS A 58 -4.97 -12.06 -7.68
CA LYS A 58 -5.07 -13.54 -7.77
C LYS A 58 -3.77 -14.22 -8.24
N THR A 59 -2.89 -13.47 -8.88
CA THR A 59 -1.63 -13.96 -9.44
C THR A 59 -0.40 -13.55 -8.64
N HIS A 60 -0.52 -12.60 -7.70
CA HIS A 60 0.62 -12.04 -6.96
C HIS A 60 1.43 -13.13 -6.25
N TYR A 61 0.76 -13.98 -5.49
CA TYR A 61 1.41 -15.02 -4.69
C TYR A 61 2.17 -16.03 -5.56
N GLN A 62 1.54 -16.52 -6.63
CA GLN A 62 2.16 -17.50 -7.51
C GLN A 62 3.35 -16.91 -8.27
N ILE A 63 3.22 -15.70 -8.81
CA ILE A 63 4.32 -14.99 -9.48
C ILE A 63 5.47 -14.74 -8.51
N PHE A 64 5.17 -14.34 -7.27
CA PHE A 64 6.18 -14.18 -6.24
C PHE A 64 6.93 -15.49 -5.98
N LEU A 65 6.23 -16.62 -5.80
CA LEU A 65 6.89 -17.92 -5.57
C LEU A 65 7.78 -18.34 -6.74
N GLU A 66 7.29 -18.25 -7.98
CA GLU A 66 8.05 -18.62 -9.18
C GLU A 66 9.31 -17.78 -9.36
N THR A 67 9.17 -16.46 -9.17
CA THR A 67 10.32 -15.55 -9.24
C THR A 67 11.26 -15.70 -8.05
N TYR A 68 10.74 -16.00 -6.85
CA TYR A 68 11.55 -16.26 -5.66
C TYR A 68 12.35 -17.56 -5.77
N GLU A 69 11.77 -18.62 -6.35
CA GLU A 69 12.48 -19.86 -6.62
C GLU A 69 13.72 -19.63 -7.49
N TYR A 70 13.60 -18.75 -8.49
CA TYR A 70 14.69 -18.47 -9.42
C TYR A 70 15.72 -17.47 -8.89
N TYR A 71 15.26 -16.32 -8.39
CA TYR A 71 16.11 -15.19 -8.02
C TYR A 71 16.52 -15.17 -6.54
N GLY A 72 15.68 -15.76 -5.68
CA GLY A 72 15.88 -15.85 -4.25
C GLY A 72 15.89 -14.50 -3.52
N LYS A 73 16.19 -14.56 -2.22
CA LYS A 73 16.14 -13.44 -1.28
C LYS A 73 17.07 -12.25 -1.54
N LYS A 74 17.96 -12.33 -2.55
CA LYS A 74 18.90 -11.25 -2.88
C LYS A 74 18.27 -10.15 -3.74
N VAL A 75 17.14 -10.45 -4.37
CA VAL A 75 16.35 -9.55 -5.18
C VAL A 75 15.30 -8.86 -4.31
N GLY A 76 15.09 -7.57 -4.54
CA GLY A 76 13.97 -6.85 -3.91
C GLY A 76 12.65 -7.21 -4.58
N TYR A 77 11.59 -7.41 -3.81
CA TYR A 77 10.26 -7.66 -4.32
C TYR A 77 9.36 -6.49 -3.98
N PHE A 78 8.89 -5.75 -4.97
CA PHE A 78 7.81 -4.79 -4.82
C PHE A 78 6.54 -5.44 -5.35
N ILE A 79 5.50 -5.53 -4.52
CA ILE A 79 4.22 -6.13 -4.91
C ILE A 79 3.13 -5.09 -4.74
N GLU A 80 2.32 -4.90 -5.76
CA GLU A 80 1.16 -4.02 -5.66
C GLU A 80 0.23 -4.45 -4.54
N LYS A 81 -0.46 -3.47 -3.95
CA LYS A 81 -1.48 -3.79 -2.96
C LYS A 81 -2.71 -4.41 -3.65
N PRO A 82 -3.53 -5.12 -2.87
CA PRO A 82 -3.09 -5.88 -1.70
C PRO A 82 -2.08 -6.97 -2.12
N ILE A 83 -1.11 -7.26 -1.26
CA ILE A 83 -0.01 -8.19 -1.56
C ILE A 83 -0.49 -9.61 -1.89
N THR A 84 -1.53 -10.11 -1.23
CA THR A 84 -2.08 -11.48 -1.38
C THR A 84 -3.58 -11.52 -1.11
N GLU A 85 -4.24 -12.61 -1.50
CA GLU A 85 -5.67 -12.84 -1.24
C GLU A 85 -5.95 -13.37 0.18
N THR A 86 -4.95 -14.02 0.80
CA THR A 86 -5.12 -14.63 2.12
C THR A 86 -3.98 -14.28 3.08
N LEU A 87 -4.29 -14.36 4.38
CA LEU A 87 -3.31 -14.17 5.45
C LEU A 87 -2.20 -15.23 5.40
N GLU A 88 -2.53 -16.48 5.08
CA GLU A 88 -1.54 -17.56 4.98
C GLU A 88 -0.52 -17.29 3.87
N GLN A 89 -1.00 -16.87 2.70
CA GLN A 89 -0.12 -16.46 1.60
C GLN A 89 0.77 -15.29 2.02
N PHE A 90 0.21 -14.27 2.68
CA PHE A 90 0.97 -13.13 3.19
C PHE A 90 2.07 -13.58 4.16
N GLN A 91 1.71 -14.37 5.16
CA GLN A 91 2.64 -14.89 6.16
C GLN A 91 3.76 -15.69 5.49
N LYS A 92 3.44 -16.47 4.45
CA LYS A 92 4.45 -17.22 3.71
C LYS A 92 5.42 -16.31 2.96
N ILE A 93 4.94 -15.25 2.30
CA ILE A 93 5.79 -14.25 1.66
C ILE A 93 6.72 -13.61 2.70
N ILE A 94 6.18 -13.16 3.83
CA ILE A 94 6.98 -12.51 4.88
C ILE A 94 8.03 -13.46 5.47
N GLU A 95 7.70 -14.74 5.64
CA GLU A 95 8.62 -15.76 6.17
C GLU A 95 9.84 -15.96 5.26
N ILE A 96 9.62 -16.03 3.94
CA ILE A 96 10.68 -16.41 2.98
C ILE A 96 11.36 -15.21 2.32
N SER A 97 10.71 -14.05 2.26
CA SER A 97 11.23 -12.87 1.56
C SER A 97 12.43 -12.24 2.28
N GLY A 98 13.36 -11.70 1.50
CA GLY A 98 14.43 -10.83 2.02
C GLY A 98 13.90 -9.39 2.13
N ASP A 99 14.04 -8.67 1.02
CA ASP A 99 13.49 -7.34 0.83
C ASP A 99 12.14 -7.43 0.14
N ILE A 100 11.08 -7.04 0.85
CA ILE A 100 9.71 -6.98 0.35
C ILE A 100 9.20 -5.54 0.50
N PHE A 101 8.42 -5.06 -0.46
CA PHE A 101 7.80 -3.74 -0.48
C PHE A 101 6.38 -3.88 -0.98
N VAL A 102 5.47 -3.05 -0.48
CA VAL A 102 4.07 -3.05 -0.90
C VAL A 102 3.65 -1.64 -1.28
N GLY A 103 2.83 -1.53 -2.34
CA GLY A 103 2.29 -0.27 -2.86
C GLY A 103 1.32 0.44 -1.91
N HIS A 104 1.85 1.08 -0.86
CA HIS A 104 1.12 1.94 0.08
C HIS A 104 1.42 3.41 -0.20
N GLN A 105 1.20 3.85 -1.44
CA GLN A 105 1.61 5.14 -1.97
C GLN A 105 1.04 6.34 -1.18
N LEU A 106 -0.11 6.18 -0.52
CA LEU A 106 -0.71 7.27 0.27
C LEU A 106 0.14 7.69 1.48
N ARG A 107 1.12 6.88 1.90
CA ARG A 107 2.13 7.28 2.92
C ARG A 107 2.98 8.47 2.46
N TYR A 108 3.10 8.71 1.15
CA TYR A 108 3.89 9.80 0.55
C TYR A 108 3.06 11.05 0.23
N SER A 109 1.75 11.00 0.43
CA SER A 109 0.85 12.12 0.15
C SER A 109 1.07 13.28 1.12
N ASN A 110 1.18 14.49 0.57
CA ASN A 110 1.20 15.71 1.37
C ASN A 110 -0.12 15.94 2.09
N PHE A 111 -1.25 15.56 1.45
CA PHE A 111 -2.56 15.66 2.05
C PHE A 111 -2.69 14.79 3.30
N TYR A 112 -2.32 13.50 3.21
CA TYR A 112 -2.38 12.60 4.36
C TYR A 112 -1.34 12.96 5.43
N ALA A 113 -0.19 13.52 5.04
CA ALA A 113 0.79 14.05 5.98
C ALA A 113 0.25 15.24 6.81
N LEU A 114 -0.67 16.05 6.27
CA LEU A 114 -1.34 17.10 7.05
C LEU A 114 -2.23 16.47 8.13
N ILE A 115 -3.03 15.45 7.78
CA ILE A 115 -3.88 14.73 8.76
C ILE A 115 -3.02 14.17 9.89
N LYS A 116 -1.86 13.58 9.58
CA LYS A 116 -0.89 13.11 10.59
C LYS A 116 -0.48 14.23 11.56
N LYS A 117 -0.10 15.40 11.05
CA LYS A 117 0.29 16.56 11.88
C LYS A 117 -0.85 17.04 12.78
N GLU A 118 -2.07 17.06 12.26
CA GLU A 118 -3.26 17.42 13.03
C GLU A 118 -3.49 16.47 14.21
N ILE A 119 -3.27 15.17 14.01
CA ILE A 119 -3.36 14.15 15.07
C ILE A 119 -2.24 14.30 16.09
N GLU A 120 -0.98 14.44 15.64
CA GLU A 120 0.19 14.54 16.50
C GLU A 120 0.14 15.77 17.43
N SER A 121 -0.40 16.89 16.93
CA SER A 121 -0.58 18.13 17.68
C SER A 121 -1.75 18.10 18.69
N SER A 122 -2.58 17.06 18.67
CA SER A 122 -3.78 16.96 19.51
C SER A 122 -3.54 16.15 20.80
N SER A 123 -4.24 16.51 21.87
CA SER A 123 -4.31 15.68 23.08
C SER A 123 -5.31 14.52 22.92
N ASN A 124 -6.35 14.74 22.11
CA ASN A 124 -7.33 13.74 21.72
C ASN A 124 -7.87 14.00 20.30
N PHE A 125 -8.17 12.94 19.55
CA PHE A 125 -8.76 13.02 18.21
C PHE A 125 -9.97 12.09 18.02
N GLU A 126 -10.83 12.47 17.09
CA GLU A 126 -11.89 11.66 16.52
C GLU A 126 -11.87 11.93 15.02
N ILE A 127 -11.63 10.89 14.23
CA ILE A 127 -11.57 10.98 12.78
C ILE A 127 -12.68 10.14 12.20
N ASP A 128 -13.54 10.77 11.40
CA ASP A 128 -14.56 10.07 10.62
C ASP A 128 -14.18 10.16 9.15
N MET A 129 -13.98 9.00 8.54
CA MET A 129 -13.68 8.85 7.13
C MET A 129 -14.84 8.19 6.41
N LYS A 130 -15.15 8.68 5.21
CA LYS A 130 -16.06 8.01 4.28
C LYS A 130 -15.34 7.66 2.99
N ILE A 131 -15.47 6.40 2.58
CA ILE A 131 -14.86 5.84 1.36
C ILE A 131 -15.98 5.41 0.42
N TYR A 132 -16.10 6.08 -0.71
CA TYR A 132 -16.93 5.66 -1.84
C TYR A 132 -16.00 5.30 -2.99
N SER A 133 -16.04 4.06 -3.49
CA SER A 133 -15.09 3.61 -4.51
C SER A 133 -15.70 2.60 -5.49
N PRO A 134 -15.36 2.68 -6.79
CA PRO A 134 -15.66 1.65 -7.79
C PRO A 134 -14.68 0.49 -7.70
N SER A 135 -14.52 -0.03 -6.49
CA SER A 135 -13.64 -1.17 -6.23
C SER A 135 -14.10 -2.43 -6.96
N ASP A 136 -13.18 -3.34 -7.22
CA ASP A 136 -13.52 -4.65 -7.74
C ASP A 136 -14.38 -5.41 -6.71
N PRO A 137 -15.65 -5.70 -7.00
CA PRO A 137 -16.56 -6.37 -6.06
C PRO A 137 -16.16 -7.82 -5.77
N ASP A 138 -15.32 -8.45 -6.60
CA ASP A 138 -14.78 -9.79 -6.36
C ASP A 138 -13.67 -9.77 -5.32
N VAL A 139 -12.81 -8.73 -5.34
CA VAL A 139 -11.77 -8.48 -4.33
C VAL A 139 -12.38 -7.95 -3.03
N GLY A 140 -13.41 -7.11 -3.16
CA GLY A 140 -14.09 -6.45 -2.06
C GLY A 140 -13.45 -5.10 -1.70
N LEU A 141 -14.31 -4.15 -1.32
CA LEU A 141 -13.93 -2.76 -1.04
C LEU A 141 -12.77 -2.65 -0.04
N ILE A 142 -12.76 -3.47 1.01
CA ILE A 142 -11.71 -3.42 2.05
C ILE A 142 -10.34 -3.78 1.49
N LEU A 143 -10.22 -4.89 0.75
CA LEU A 143 -8.93 -5.34 0.25
C LEU A 143 -8.47 -4.49 -0.94
N ASP A 144 -9.41 -4.02 -1.77
CA ASP A 144 -9.08 -3.24 -2.95
C ASP A 144 -8.73 -1.77 -2.59
N THR A 145 -9.68 -1.00 -2.06
CA THR A 145 -9.45 0.43 -1.76
C THR A 145 -9.21 0.69 -0.27
N GLY A 146 -9.97 0.02 0.61
CA GLY A 146 -9.99 0.28 2.05
C GLY A 146 -8.65 0.04 2.74
N ILE A 147 -7.81 -0.85 2.19
CA ILE A 147 -6.50 -1.17 2.74
C ILE A 147 -5.59 0.04 2.83
N HIS A 148 -5.65 0.98 1.88
CA HIS A 148 -4.92 2.24 1.99
C HIS A 148 -5.28 3.01 3.25
N PHE A 149 -6.56 3.03 3.57
CA PHE A 149 -7.12 3.83 4.65
C PHE A 149 -7.08 3.15 6.02
N ILE A 150 -6.95 1.83 6.05
CA ILE A 150 -6.62 1.06 7.24
C ILE A 150 -5.12 1.15 7.52
N ASP A 151 -4.30 1.19 6.47
CA ASP A 151 -2.85 1.32 6.58
C ASP A 151 -2.41 2.66 7.19
N LEU A 152 -2.96 3.79 6.73
CA LEU A 152 -2.58 5.13 7.21
C LEU A 152 -2.60 5.31 8.74
N PRO A 153 -3.70 5.00 9.47
CA PRO A 153 -3.71 5.16 10.92
C PRO A 153 -2.70 4.25 11.61
N ILE A 154 -2.45 3.04 11.08
CA ILE A 154 -1.44 2.12 11.61
C ILE A 154 -0.05 2.69 11.37
N TYR A 155 0.24 3.21 10.18
CA TYR A 155 1.49 3.88 9.85
C TYR A 155 1.76 5.09 10.76
N TYR A 156 0.72 5.84 11.13
CA TYR A 156 0.83 7.03 11.98
C TYR A 156 0.95 6.74 13.47
N LEU A 157 0.16 5.78 13.97
CA LEU A 157 -0.06 5.59 15.41
C LEU A 157 0.40 4.23 15.93
N GLY A 158 0.86 3.35 15.05
CA GLY A 158 1.05 1.94 15.35
C GLY A 158 -0.27 1.17 15.33
N PRO A 159 -0.28 -0.12 15.71
CA PRO A 159 -1.50 -0.91 15.74
C PRO A 159 -2.53 -0.35 16.75
N PRO A 160 -3.83 -0.39 16.44
CA PRO A 160 -4.88 0.01 17.39
C PRO A 160 -4.95 -0.97 18.56
N ARG A 161 -5.45 -0.49 19.71
CA ARG A 161 -5.66 -1.34 20.89
C ARG A 161 -6.81 -2.33 20.71
N ASP A 162 -7.83 -1.91 19.98
CA ASP A 162 -9.01 -2.70 19.68
C ASP A 162 -9.67 -2.16 18.41
N PHE A 163 -10.59 -2.92 17.83
CA PHE A 163 -11.41 -2.48 16.71
C PHE A 163 -12.81 -3.08 16.76
N ASN A 164 -13.78 -2.35 16.21
CA ASN A 164 -15.11 -2.87 15.91
C ASN A 164 -15.37 -2.79 14.42
N VAL A 165 -15.95 -3.83 13.83
CA VAL A 165 -16.39 -3.80 12.43
C VAL A 165 -17.77 -4.40 12.30
N ARG A 166 -18.60 -3.79 11.43
CA ARG A 166 -19.92 -4.28 11.03
C ARG A 166 -20.13 -4.11 9.53
N GLY A 167 -20.99 -4.93 8.96
CA GLY A 167 -21.33 -4.91 7.54
C GLY A 167 -20.73 -6.10 6.79
N ASN A 168 -20.49 -5.92 5.50
CA ASN A 168 -19.91 -6.90 4.59
C ASN A 168 -18.70 -6.33 3.85
N ARG A 169 -18.07 -7.15 2.98
CA ARG A 169 -16.87 -6.76 2.22
C ARG A 169 -17.01 -5.53 1.31
N ASN A 170 -18.25 -5.13 0.96
CA ASN A 170 -18.57 -4.02 0.05
C ASN A 170 -19.27 -2.84 0.73
N SER A 171 -19.72 -3.00 1.97
CA SER A 171 -20.32 -1.93 2.77
C SER A 171 -20.04 -2.19 4.23
N PHE A 172 -19.20 -1.37 4.86
CA PHE A 172 -18.72 -1.60 6.21
C PHE A 172 -18.63 -0.31 7.04
N ASN A 173 -18.73 -0.49 8.36
CA ASN A 173 -18.37 0.52 9.34
C ASN A 173 -17.28 -0.09 10.24
N LEU A 174 -16.10 0.51 10.22
CA LEU A 174 -14.93 0.11 11.00
C LEU A 174 -14.59 1.22 11.98
N ILE A 175 -14.31 0.87 13.24
CA ILE A 175 -13.81 1.80 14.26
C ILE A 175 -12.52 1.22 14.81
N LEU A 176 -11.43 2.00 14.75
CA LEU A 176 -10.14 1.67 15.35
C LEU A 176 -9.94 2.49 16.63
N TYR A 177 -9.68 1.82 17.75
CA TYR A 177 -9.52 2.45 19.05
C TYR A 177 -8.03 2.64 19.40
N TYR A 178 -7.63 3.89 19.61
CA TYR A 178 -6.29 4.29 20.04
C TYR A 178 -6.31 4.86 21.45
N ASN A 179 -5.15 5.02 22.08
CA ASN A 179 -5.06 5.69 23.40
C ASN A 179 -5.50 7.16 23.34
N LYS A 180 -5.17 7.84 22.23
CA LYS A 180 -5.44 9.27 22.01
C LYS A 180 -6.75 9.55 21.27
N GLY A 181 -7.56 8.54 20.93
CA GLY A 181 -8.71 8.81 20.08
C GLY A 181 -9.26 7.61 19.34
N VAL A 182 -10.17 7.90 18.40
CA VAL A 182 -10.83 6.91 17.54
C VAL A 182 -10.70 7.31 16.08
N TRP A 183 -10.56 6.29 15.22
CA TRP A 183 -10.58 6.46 13.77
C TRP A 183 -11.68 5.57 13.18
N SER A 184 -12.75 6.20 12.70
CA SER A 184 -13.90 5.57 12.08
C SER A 184 -13.78 5.60 10.56
N ILE A 185 -14.12 4.51 9.89
CA ILE A 185 -14.14 4.36 8.44
C ILE A 185 -15.48 3.75 8.04
N GLU A 186 -16.29 4.54 7.35
CA GLU A 186 -17.48 4.08 6.64
C GLU A 186 -17.09 3.84 5.18
N GLY A 187 -17.16 2.60 4.72
CA GLY A 187 -16.86 2.25 3.34
C GLY A 187 -18.10 1.76 2.62
N GLU A 188 -18.32 2.23 1.39
CA GLU A 188 -19.41 1.77 0.55
C GLU A 188 -19.02 1.68 -0.93
N LEU A 189 -19.33 0.54 -1.55
CA LEU A 189 -19.12 0.33 -2.98
C LEU A 189 -20.04 1.28 -3.77
N ARG A 190 -19.44 2.02 -4.71
CA ARG A 190 -20.11 3.01 -5.57
C ARG A 190 -19.52 2.98 -6.97
N ASP A 191 -20.20 3.56 -7.95
CA ASP A 191 -19.70 3.73 -9.31
C ASP A 191 -18.78 4.96 -9.49
N TYR A 192 -18.52 5.70 -8.41
CA TYR A 192 -17.62 6.85 -8.36
C TYR A 192 -16.64 6.74 -7.19
N TYR A 193 -15.52 7.45 -7.33
CA TYR A 193 -14.52 7.59 -6.27
C TYR A 193 -14.71 8.90 -5.51
N ARG A 194 -14.85 8.83 -4.18
CA ARG A 194 -14.92 9.99 -3.28
C ARG A 194 -14.47 9.60 -1.89
N ILE A 195 -13.51 10.35 -1.36
CA ILE A 195 -13.04 10.20 0.02
C ILE A 195 -13.32 11.50 0.80
N GLU A 196 -13.92 11.35 1.97
CA GLU A 196 -14.19 12.45 2.89
C GLU A 196 -13.54 12.22 4.24
N PHE A 197 -13.07 13.29 4.85
CA PHE A 197 -12.54 13.29 6.21
C PHE A 197 -13.21 14.37 7.05
N LEU A 198 -13.57 14.01 8.27
CA LEU A 198 -13.83 14.92 9.36
C LEU A 198 -12.83 14.63 10.48
N VAL A 199 -12.00 15.61 10.81
CA VAL A 199 -11.05 15.52 11.92
C VAL A 199 -11.54 16.43 13.03
N ASN A 200 -12.00 15.82 14.12
CA ASN A 200 -12.37 16.50 15.36
C ASN A 200 -11.21 16.34 16.35
N LYS A 201 -10.60 17.43 16.80
CA LYS A 201 -9.47 17.38 17.74
C LYS A 201 -9.60 18.34 18.89
N LYS A 202 -9.04 17.97 20.04
CA LYS A 202 -8.88 18.89 21.19
C LYS A 202 -7.44 19.42 21.25
N GLN A 203 -7.31 20.73 21.46
CA GLN A 203 -6.03 21.40 21.72
C GLN A 203 -5.99 21.87 23.18
N GLY A 204 -5.37 21.09 24.08
CA GLY A 204 -5.29 21.45 25.50
C GLY A 204 -6.66 21.42 26.21
N ILE A 205 -6.99 22.49 26.94
CA ILE A 205 -8.25 22.63 27.72
C ILE A 205 -9.38 23.25 26.87
N SER A 206 -9.12 23.71 25.65
CA SER A 206 -10.10 24.43 24.83
C SER A 206 -11.09 23.51 24.11
N ASP A 207 -12.18 24.12 23.62
CA ASP A 207 -13.19 23.49 22.78
C ASP A 207 -12.60 22.84 21.52
N GLY A 208 -13.25 21.79 21.02
CA GLY A 208 -12.78 21.00 19.89
C GLY A 208 -12.77 21.79 18.58
N VAL A 209 -11.78 21.53 17.73
CA VAL A 209 -11.70 22.03 16.36
C VAL A 209 -12.11 20.93 15.39
N SER A 210 -13.05 21.23 14.50
CA SER A 210 -13.48 20.34 13.42
C SER A 210 -12.91 20.83 12.08
N LEU A 211 -12.19 19.95 11.39
CA LEU A 211 -11.64 20.21 10.06
C LEU A 211 -12.24 19.22 9.07
N LYS A 212 -12.84 19.72 7.98
CA LYS A 212 -13.38 18.90 6.90
C LYS A 212 -12.44 18.92 5.72
N PHE A 213 -12.09 17.75 5.20
CA PHE A 213 -11.29 17.60 4.00
C PHE A 213 -12.01 16.74 2.95
N ASN A 214 -11.82 17.09 1.69
CA ASN A 214 -12.20 16.27 0.55
C ASN A 214 -10.92 16.01 -0.25
N GLU A 215 -10.66 14.75 -0.60
CA GLU A 215 -9.53 14.40 -1.44
C GLU A 215 -9.81 14.83 -2.88
N ASN A 216 -9.38 16.04 -3.26
CA ASN A 216 -9.31 16.47 -4.65
C ASN A 216 -7.87 16.24 -5.13
N PHE A 217 -7.66 15.25 -6.00
CA PHE A 217 -6.36 14.81 -6.54
C PHE A 217 -5.51 15.87 -7.28
N PHE A 218 -5.92 17.14 -7.31
CA PHE A 218 -5.33 18.16 -8.19
C PHE A 218 -4.17 18.98 -7.58
N GLN A 219 -3.67 18.67 -6.38
CA GLN A 219 -2.51 19.38 -5.78
C GLN A 219 -1.56 18.50 -4.93
N ASP A 220 -1.53 17.19 -5.13
CA ASP A 220 -0.58 16.33 -4.41
C ASP A 220 0.70 16.07 -5.22
N VAL A 221 1.73 15.55 -4.56
CA VAL A 221 2.92 14.99 -5.24
C VAL A 221 2.54 13.75 -6.04
N ASP A 222 3.39 13.37 -6.99
CA ASP A 222 3.28 12.05 -7.64
C ASP A 222 3.66 10.97 -6.63
N VAL A 223 2.66 10.52 -5.85
CA VAL A 223 2.82 9.54 -4.76
C VAL A 223 3.42 8.22 -5.26
N TYR A 224 3.11 7.83 -6.50
CA TYR A 224 3.67 6.62 -7.11
C TYR A 224 5.15 6.80 -7.45
N TYR A 225 5.56 8.01 -7.88
CA TYR A 225 6.96 8.32 -8.12
C TYR A 225 7.76 8.36 -6.82
N GLU A 226 7.26 9.02 -5.78
CA GLU A 226 7.96 9.10 -4.49
C GLU A 226 8.10 7.73 -3.81
N GLU A 227 7.07 6.88 -3.90
CA GLU A 227 7.13 5.52 -3.39
C GLU A 227 8.21 4.68 -4.08
N ILE A 228 8.17 4.60 -5.41
CA ILE A 228 9.15 3.77 -6.12
C ILE A 228 10.56 4.33 -5.98
N LYS A 229 10.72 5.66 -5.87
CA LYS A 229 11.99 6.33 -5.62
C LYS A 229 12.61 5.95 -4.27
N ASP A 230 11.82 5.87 -3.20
CA ASP A 230 12.30 5.40 -1.88
C ASP A 230 12.83 3.96 -1.98
N VAL A 231 12.07 3.09 -2.65
CA VAL A 231 12.44 1.68 -2.86
C VAL A 231 13.72 1.55 -3.70
N VAL A 232 13.82 2.28 -4.80
CA VAL A 232 15.04 2.32 -5.64
C VAL A 232 16.25 2.77 -4.83
N SER A 233 16.12 3.88 -4.08
CA SER A 233 17.19 4.42 -3.26
C SER A 233 17.69 3.40 -2.24
N TYR A 234 16.78 2.64 -1.62
CA TYR A 234 17.15 1.58 -0.70
C TYR A 234 17.92 0.44 -1.39
N ILE A 235 17.43 -0.07 -2.52
CA ILE A 235 18.08 -1.19 -3.23
C ILE A 235 19.49 -0.77 -3.71
N GLU A 236 19.65 0.45 -4.24
CA GLU A 236 20.95 0.96 -4.64
C GLU A 236 21.93 1.05 -3.48
N THR A 237 21.46 1.51 -2.32
CA THR A 237 22.29 1.65 -1.12
C THR A 237 22.68 0.29 -0.55
N ARG A 238 21.73 -0.64 -0.46
CA ARG A 238 21.96 -2.03 -0.03
C ARG A 238 23.03 -2.71 -0.89
N ASN A 239 22.96 -2.54 -2.21
CA ASN A 239 23.91 -3.12 -3.15
C ASN A 239 25.33 -2.55 -3.02
N ARG A 240 25.51 -1.34 -2.48
CA ARG A 240 26.83 -0.71 -2.26
C ARG A 240 27.47 -1.11 -0.92
N ASP A 241 26.70 -1.06 0.17
CA ASP A 241 27.29 -1.00 1.51
C ASP A 241 27.18 -2.30 2.34
N ASN A 242 26.50 -3.35 1.84
CA ASN A 242 26.32 -4.66 2.51
C ASN A 242 25.77 -4.61 3.97
N LYS A 243 25.40 -3.43 4.46
CA LYS A 243 24.81 -3.15 5.75
C LYS A 243 23.97 -1.89 5.61
N LEU A 244 22.65 -2.01 5.74
CA LEU A 244 21.76 -0.92 6.14
C LEU A 244 20.37 -1.44 6.47
N GLU A 245 19.66 -0.69 7.33
CA GLU A 245 18.28 -0.93 7.74
C GLU A 245 17.33 -0.85 6.53
N LYS A 246 16.35 -1.77 6.50
CA LYS A 246 15.23 -1.82 5.53
C LYS A 246 14.61 -0.42 5.33
N PRO A 247 14.09 -0.07 4.14
CA PRO A 247 13.51 1.24 3.92
C PRO A 247 12.38 1.45 4.90
N ARG A 248 12.44 2.57 5.61
CA ARG A 248 11.58 2.79 6.77
C ARG A 248 10.13 3.00 6.38
N ILE A 249 9.82 3.58 5.21
CA ILE A 249 8.46 4.05 4.93
C ILE A 249 7.57 2.97 4.32
N SER A 250 8.02 2.20 3.33
CA SER A 250 7.16 1.19 2.66
C SER A 250 6.91 -0.07 3.49
N LEU A 251 7.78 -0.35 4.47
CA LEU A 251 7.72 -1.56 5.30
C LEU A 251 7.20 -1.34 6.71
N GLN A 252 7.15 -0.09 7.18
CA GLN A 252 6.73 0.20 8.54
C GLN A 252 5.31 -0.33 8.78
N ASN A 253 5.17 -1.09 9.85
CA ASN A 253 3.92 -1.70 10.31
C ASN A 253 3.23 -2.60 9.27
N LEU A 254 3.96 -3.13 8.27
CA LEU A 254 3.37 -3.93 7.19
C LEU A 254 2.66 -5.19 7.73
N VAL A 255 3.29 -5.90 8.66
CA VAL A 255 2.74 -7.12 9.27
C VAL A 255 1.48 -6.78 10.07
N GLU A 256 1.54 -5.73 10.89
CA GLU A 256 0.42 -5.24 11.68
C GLU A 256 -0.76 -4.81 10.80
N THR A 257 -0.49 -4.11 9.69
CA THR A 257 -1.50 -3.71 8.70
C THR A 257 -2.21 -4.94 8.14
N TYR A 258 -1.47 -5.90 7.57
CA TYR A 258 -2.10 -7.05 6.91
C TYR A 258 -2.76 -8.01 7.89
N GLU A 259 -2.18 -8.24 9.06
CA GLU A 259 -2.85 -9.03 10.10
C GLU A 259 -4.17 -8.39 10.53
N LEU A 260 -4.21 -7.07 10.72
CA LEU A 260 -5.44 -6.38 11.10
C LEU A 260 -6.47 -6.43 9.97
N VAL A 261 -6.06 -6.14 8.73
CA VAL A 261 -6.95 -6.17 7.55
C VAL A 261 -7.59 -7.54 7.40
N PHE A 262 -6.83 -8.64 7.47
CA PHE A 262 -7.40 -9.98 7.37
C PHE A 262 -8.28 -10.34 8.59
N LYS A 263 -7.94 -9.89 9.80
CA LYS A 263 -8.83 -10.04 10.98
C LYS A 263 -10.14 -9.28 10.80
N ILE A 264 -10.12 -8.08 10.22
CA ILE A 264 -11.31 -7.30 9.88
C ILE A 264 -12.17 -8.05 8.87
N VAL A 265 -11.57 -8.51 7.77
CA VAL A 265 -12.27 -9.24 6.70
C VAL A 265 -12.95 -10.50 7.26
N SER A 266 -12.29 -11.24 8.17
CA SER A 266 -12.87 -12.45 8.79
C SER A 266 -14.08 -12.20 9.70
N LYS A 267 -14.33 -10.96 10.12
CA LYS A 267 -15.44 -10.59 11.02
C LYS A 267 -16.66 -10.04 10.26
N LEU A 268 -16.55 -9.84 8.96
CA LEU A 268 -17.64 -9.33 8.13
C LEU A 268 -18.55 -10.48 7.67
N SER A 269 -19.84 -10.16 7.52
CA SER A 269 -20.85 -11.09 7.02
C SER A 269 -20.77 -11.31 5.52
#